data_AF-K7M9S2-F1
#
_entry.id   AF-K7M9S2-F1
#
_cell.length_a   1.000
_cell.length_b   1.000
_cell.length_c   1.000
_cell.angle_alpha   90.00
_cell.angle_beta   90.00
_cell.angle_gamma   90.00
#
_symmetry.space_group_name_H-M   'P 1'
#
loop_
_entity.id
_entity.type
_entity.pdbx_description
1 polymer ?
#
loop_
_entity_poly.entity_id
_entity_poly.type
_entity_poly.pdbx_seq_one_letter_code
_entity_poly.pdbx_strand_id
1 'polypeptide(L)'
;MNGKHKTGSRRKNVPFPANTSTTRCLFSSKMNSSKRAGEAKFTCSGCERKFLLPTITNAYRCYKCDSVANSTLGSEQSRKDSGVCKHDQLNNAYPNGALLPPSASCSLSLSMTMGNKRAVICGVTYGKRKFKLEGTINDVNNMKNLLLDNFKFPIGCIRVLTEEQKDPNLIPTKKNILDSLNWLVKDCQSEDSLVFYFSGHGLQQPEDRKGDEIDGLDETICPVDFLREGMITDNEINSIIVQPLKQGVTLHAIIDACHSGTTLDLLYLCKKEKGSWKWKDNKPPHSKETMTTQTNGGLAICLSACEDGQMAADTAV
;
A
#
# COMPACT_ATOMS: atom_id res chain seq x y z
N MET A 1 32.40 -55.29 -31.76
CA MET A 1 31.96 -54.55 -32.98
C MET A 1 31.53 -53.15 -32.56
N ASN A 2 32.29 -52.14 -33.01
CA ASN A 2 32.03 -50.68 -33.17
C ASN A 2 31.23 -49.94 -32.07
N GLY A 3 31.75 -48.97 -31.30
CA GLY A 3 32.46 -47.71 -31.69
C GLY A 3 31.41 -46.60 -31.94
N LYS A 4 31.39 -45.36 -31.39
CA LYS A 4 32.39 -44.31 -31.06
C LYS A 4 31.70 -43.26 -30.14
N HIS A 5 32.29 -42.73 -29.07
CA HIS A 5 33.15 -41.52 -28.93
C HIS A 5 32.66 -40.15 -29.46
N LYS A 6 32.55 -39.16 -28.56
CA LYS A 6 33.05 -37.74 -28.58
C LYS A 6 32.61 -37.06 -27.25
N THR A 7 33.44 -36.71 -26.24
CA THR A 7 34.49 -35.65 -26.11
C THR A 7 34.14 -34.36 -26.85
N GLY A 8 34.19 -33.13 -26.33
CA GLY A 8 34.69 -32.50 -25.11
C GLY A 8 35.10 -31.04 -25.48
N SER A 9 35.23 -30.16 -24.47
CA SER A 9 36.19 -29.03 -24.42
C SER A 9 35.72 -27.56 -24.60
N ARG A 10 35.99 -26.82 -23.50
CA ARG A 10 36.69 -25.52 -23.36
C ARG A 10 36.01 -24.16 -23.62
N ARG A 11 35.93 -23.44 -22.49
CA ARG A 11 36.18 -22.01 -22.27
C ARG A 11 37.01 -21.32 -23.37
N LYS A 12 36.52 -20.14 -23.80
CA LYS A 12 37.35 -19.00 -24.20
C LYS A 12 36.81 -17.72 -23.55
N ASN A 13 37.75 -16.92 -23.07
CA ASN A 13 37.60 -15.65 -22.39
C ASN A 13 37.76 -14.49 -23.41
N VAL A 14 37.05 -13.38 -23.18
CA VAL A 14 37.40 -11.95 -23.47
C VAL A 14 37.24 -11.48 -24.96
N PRO A 15 36.82 -10.22 -25.29
CA PRO A 15 36.82 -8.96 -24.52
C PRO A 15 35.51 -8.13 -24.44
N PHE A 16 35.53 -7.17 -23.51
CA PHE A 16 34.67 -5.99 -23.42
C PHE A 16 34.63 -5.15 -24.72
N PRO A 17 33.52 -4.41 -24.92
CA PRO A 17 33.67 -2.98 -25.17
C PRO A 17 32.82 -2.14 -24.21
N ALA A 18 33.40 -1.00 -23.86
CA ALA A 18 32.89 0.01 -22.97
C ALA A 18 31.82 0.92 -23.62
N ASN A 19 31.00 1.51 -22.74
CA ASN A 19 30.35 2.81 -22.85
C ASN A 19 29.46 3.09 -24.07
N THR A 20 28.14 2.99 -23.86
CA THR A 20 27.21 4.03 -24.29
C THR A 20 26.29 4.41 -23.13
N SER A 21 26.52 5.61 -22.60
CA SER A 21 25.74 6.24 -21.54
C SER A 21 24.46 6.80 -22.15
N THR A 22 23.37 6.04 -22.10
CA THR A 22 22.02 6.55 -22.33
C THR A 22 21.22 6.39 -21.05
N THR A 23 21.32 7.38 -20.17
CA THR A 23 20.56 7.47 -18.93
C THR A 23 19.07 7.55 -19.27
N ARG A 24 18.32 6.45 -19.07
CA ARG A 24 16.86 6.46 -19.10
C ARG A 24 16.36 7.13 -17.82
N CYS A 25 15.62 8.23 -17.97
CA CYS A 25 14.91 8.85 -16.85
C CYS A 25 13.65 8.08 -16.50
N LEU A 26 13.33 8.03 -15.20
CA LEU A 26 12.06 7.55 -14.68
C LEU A 26 10.95 8.55 -15.01
N PHE A 27 9.94 8.07 -15.74
CA PHE A 27 8.75 8.82 -16.07
C PHE A 27 7.69 8.65 -14.98
N SER A 28 7.11 9.76 -14.53
CA SER A 28 5.78 9.77 -13.92
C SER A 28 4.80 10.24 -15.00
N SER A 29 4.19 9.30 -15.71
CA SER A 29 3.01 9.57 -16.54
C SER A 29 1.86 8.67 -16.10
N LYS A 30 0.71 9.29 -15.77
CA LYS A 30 -0.58 8.61 -15.87
C LYS A 30 -0.79 8.28 -17.35
N MET A 31 -0.68 7.00 -17.71
CA MET A 31 -1.04 6.55 -19.05
C MET A 31 -2.51 6.12 -19.07
N ASN A 32 -3.35 6.95 -19.68
CA ASN A 32 -4.49 6.46 -20.46
C ASN A 32 -3.99 6.20 -21.88
N SER A 33 -4.33 5.03 -22.42
CA SER A 33 -3.86 4.56 -23.72
C SER A 33 -4.30 5.46 -24.89
N SER A 34 -3.41 5.51 -25.88
CA SER A 34 -3.59 5.95 -27.28
C SER A 34 -3.46 7.44 -27.61
N LYS A 35 -2.22 7.92 -27.79
CA LYS A 35 -1.75 8.87 -28.82
C LYS A 35 -0.21 8.96 -28.78
N ARG A 36 0.49 8.90 -29.92
CA ARG A 36 1.97 9.05 -30.00
C ARG A 36 2.37 10.45 -29.53
N ALA A 37 3.10 10.56 -28.42
CA ALA A 37 3.63 11.81 -27.90
C ALA A 37 4.97 12.14 -28.60
N GLY A 38 5.12 13.36 -29.11
CA GLY A 38 6.40 13.85 -29.63
C GLY A 38 7.37 14.21 -28.50
N GLU A 39 8.68 14.24 -28.79
CA GLU A 39 9.72 14.66 -27.86
C GLU A 39 10.20 16.08 -28.19
N ALA A 40 10.32 16.95 -27.19
CA ALA A 40 10.85 18.31 -27.32
C ALA A 40 12.12 18.49 -26.48
N LYS A 41 13.04 19.34 -26.95
CA LYS A 41 14.34 19.60 -26.32
C LYS A 41 14.24 20.77 -25.34
N PHE A 42 14.52 20.52 -24.07
CA PHE A 42 14.47 21.51 -23.00
C PHE A 42 15.86 21.78 -22.41
N THR A 43 16.06 22.98 -21.87
CA THR A 43 17.29 23.38 -21.16
C THR A 43 16.92 23.71 -19.72
N CYS A 44 17.60 23.10 -18.75
CA CYS A 44 17.39 23.39 -17.33
C CYS A 44 17.83 24.81 -17.00
N SER A 45 16.99 25.59 -16.31
CA SER A 45 17.33 26.94 -15.85
C SER A 45 18.39 26.99 -14.74
N GLY A 46 18.56 25.91 -13.97
CA GLY A 46 19.52 25.85 -12.86
C GLY A 46 20.93 25.39 -13.24
N CYS A 47 21.07 24.51 -14.24
CA CYS A 47 22.38 23.95 -14.62
C CYS A 47 22.67 23.94 -16.12
N GLU A 48 21.82 24.59 -16.92
CA GLU A 48 21.92 24.78 -18.37
C GLU A 48 22.04 23.48 -19.21
N ARG A 49 21.78 22.32 -18.61
CA ARG A 49 21.81 21.04 -19.32
C ARG A 49 20.58 20.86 -20.19
N LYS A 50 20.81 20.32 -21.39
CA LYS A 50 19.77 19.99 -22.37
C LYS A 50 19.33 18.54 -22.23
N PHE A 51 18.02 18.28 -22.28
CA PHE A 51 17.44 16.94 -22.23
C PHE A 51 16.09 16.92 -22.97
N LEU A 52 15.58 15.73 -23.27
CA LEU A 52 14.34 15.53 -24.00
C LEU A 52 13.20 15.28 -23.01
N LEU A 53 12.07 15.96 -23.22
CA LEU A 53 10.82 15.70 -22.50
C LEU A 53 9.71 15.42 -23.51
N PRO A 54 8.74 14.54 -23.17
CA PRO A 54 7.50 14.44 -23.92
C PRO A 54 6.79 15.81 -24.00
N THR A 55 6.13 16.08 -25.12
CA THR A 55 5.40 17.34 -25.32
C THR A 55 4.25 17.59 -24.34
N ILE A 56 3.85 16.58 -23.54
CA ILE A 56 2.78 16.64 -22.54
C ILE A 56 3.28 16.91 -21.11
N THR A 57 4.56 17.23 -20.93
CA THR A 57 5.15 17.36 -19.58
C THR A 57 4.90 18.75 -19.01
N ASN A 58 4.08 18.87 -17.96
CA ASN A 58 3.72 20.17 -17.37
C ASN A 58 4.78 20.73 -16.40
N ALA A 59 5.54 19.86 -15.74
CA ALA A 59 6.64 20.22 -14.87
C ALA A 59 7.72 19.14 -14.90
N TYR A 60 8.98 19.53 -14.77
CA TYR A 60 10.11 18.62 -14.71
C TYR A 60 11.04 18.98 -13.56
N ARG A 61 11.71 17.96 -12.99
CA ARG A 61 12.77 18.10 -12.00
C ARG A 61 14.10 17.71 -12.64
N CYS A 62 15.09 18.58 -12.55
CA CYS A 62 16.42 18.28 -13.07
C CYS A 62 17.13 17.25 -12.17
N TYR A 63 17.56 16.11 -12.72
CA TYR A 63 18.28 15.08 -11.97
C TYR A 63 19.65 15.52 -11.42
N LYS A 64 20.20 16.64 -11.91
CA LYS A 64 21.54 17.11 -11.52
C LYS A 64 21.52 18.18 -10.44
N CYS A 65 20.58 19.12 -10.50
CA CYS A 65 20.53 20.26 -9.59
C CYS A 65 19.21 20.38 -8.83
N ASP A 66 18.33 19.38 -8.96
CA ASP A 66 17.01 19.29 -8.32
C ASP A 66 16.05 20.46 -8.60
N SER A 67 16.42 21.38 -9.49
CA SER A 67 15.59 22.52 -9.87
C SER A 67 14.31 22.03 -10.56
N VAL A 68 13.17 22.54 -10.09
CA VAL A 68 11.85 22.28 -10.66
C VAL A 68 11.48 23.44 -11.57
N ALA A 69 11.10 23.13 -12.81
CA ALA A 69 10.63 24.12 -13.77
C ALA A 69 9.38 23.62 -14.50
N ASN A 70 8.46 24.55 -14.79
CA ASN A 70 7.23 24.27 -15.52
C ASN A 70 7.48 24.43 -17.02
N SER A 71 6.95 23.52 -17.83
CA SER A 71 7.00 23.63 -19.30
C SER A 71 5.93 24.61 -19.76
N THR A 72 6.32 25.66 -20.49
CA THR A 72 5.40 26.68 -21.03
C THR A 72 4.75 26.30 -22.36
N LEU A 73 4.75 25.03 -22.77
CA LEU A 73 3.92 24.57 -23.89
C LEU A 73 2.61 23.98 -23.38
N GLY A 74 1.69 24.85 -23.02
CA GLY A 74 0.36 24.43 -22.55
C GLY A 74 -0.51 25.56 -21.99
N SER A 75 -0.53 26.74 -22.62
CA SER A 75 -1.54 27.76 -22.29
C SER A 75 -1.72 28.77 -23.43
N GLU A 76 -2.54 28.42 -24.41
CA GLU A 76 -3.35 29.42 -25.10
C GLU A 76 -4.82 29.02 -24.95
N GLN A 77 -5.47 29.54 -23.91
CA GLN A 77 -6.72 30.31 -24.04
C GLN A 77 -7.30 30.72 -22.68
N SER A 78 -7.87 31.92 -22.69
CA SER A 78 -8.70 32.57 -21.68
C SER A 78 -7.95 33.25 -20.52
N ARG A 79 -7.56 34.52 -20.70
CA ARG A 79 -8.33 35.76 -20.39
C ARG A 79 -8.21 36.13 -18.89
N LYS A 80 -7.40 37.16 -18.62
CA LYS A 80 -7.84 38.49 -18.13
C LYS A 80 -8.53 38.41 -16.76
N ASP A 81 -7.81 38.75 -15.69
CA ASP A 81 -7.99 40.09 -15.13
C ASP A 81 -6.81 40.53 -14.26
N SER A 82 -6.46 41.79 -14.47
CA SER A 82 -5.41 42.54 -13.77
C SER A 82 -6.02 43.20 -12.54
N GLY A 83 -5.30 43.24 -11.43
CA GLY A 83 -5.78 43.93 -10.22
C GLY A 83 -4.69 44.17 -9.19
N VAL A 84 -3.79 45.10 -9.49
CA VAL A 84 -2.92 45.76 -8.50
C VAL A 84 -3.79 46.59 -7.55
N CYS A 85 -3.55 46.50 -6.24
CA CYS A 85 -3.79 47.61 -5.31
C CYS A 85 -2.69 47.67 -4.25
N LYS A 86 -1.97 48.79 -4.28
CA LYS A 86 -1.19 49.37 -3.18
C LYS A 86 -2.13 50.23 -2.31
N HIS A 87 -1.59 50.71 -1.19
CA HIS A 87 -2.13 51.62 -0.17
C HIS A 87 -2.90 50.91 0.97
N ASP A 88 -2.79 51.28 2.25
CA ASP A 88 -2.24 52.51 2.81
C ASP A 88 -1.76 52.34 4.26
N GLN A 89 -0.84 53.23 4.62
CA GLN A 89 -0.32 53.44 5.97
C GLN A 89 -1.40 54.04 6.87
N LEU A 90 -1.50 53.57 8.11
CA LEU A 90 -2.09 54.36 9.20
C LEU A 90 -1.14 54.38 10.39
N ASN A 91 -0.51 55.54 10.55
CA ASN A 91 0.14 55.99 11.76
C ASN A 91 -0.90 56.12 12.89
N ASN A 92 -0.56 55.69 14.09
CA ASN A 92 -1.01 56.39 15.30
C ASN A 92 0.04 56.29 16.39
N ALA A 93 0.35 57.45 16.98
CA ALA A 93 1.37 57.69 17.98
C ALA A 93 0.74 57.87 19.39
N TYR A 94 1.63 57.77 20.39
CA TYR A 94 1.53 58.16 21.82
C TYR A 94 1.18 57.04 22.83
N PRO A 95 1.61 57.14 24.12
CA PRO A 95 2.92 56.73 24.62
C PRO A 95 2.80 55.85 25.89
N ASN A 96 3.94 55.58 26.54
CA ASN A 96 4.11 55.01 27.90
C ASN A 96 4.20 53.48 28.04
N GLY A 97 5.45 53.02 28.02
CA GLY A 97 6.09 52.31 29.14
C GLY A 97 5.28 51.30 29.94
N ALA A 98 5.33 50.03 29.53
CA ALA A 98 5.42 48.88 30.43
C ALA A 98 6.05 47.70 29.66
N LEU A 99 7.18 47.22 30.15
CA LEU A 99 7.87 46.05 29.62
C LEU A 99 7.07 44.78 29.97
N LEU A 100 6.48 44.13 28.97
CA LEU A 100 5.97 42.76 29.03
C LEU A 100 6.96 41.84 28.28
N PRO A 101 7.14 40.57 28.72
CA PRO A 101 8.12 39.66 28.14
C PRO A 101 7.75 39.27 26.70
N PRO A 102 8.73 38.88 25.87
CA PRO A 102 8.50 38.61 24.47
C PRO A 102 7.56 37.42 24.32
N SER A 103 6.41 37.69 23.69
CA SER A 103 5.52 36.69 23.12
C SER A 103 6.36 35.70 22.32
N ALA A 104 6.33 34.45 22.77
CA ALA A 104 6.83 33.34 21.99
C ALA A 104 6.18 33.44 20.61
N SER A 105 7.00 33.70 19.59
CA SER A 105 6.66 33.49 18.21
C SER A 105 6.31 32.01 18.09
N CYS A 106 5.02 31.73 18.25
CA CYS A 106 4.42 30.48 17.89
C CYS A 106 4.52 30.45 16.36
N SER A 107 5.67 29.98 15.87
CA SER A 107 5.75 29.40 14.55
C SER A 107 4.75 28.26 14.58
N LEU A 108 3.51 28.55 14.21
CA LEU A 108 2.59 27.55 13.72
C LEU A 108 3.32 26.92 12.53
N SER A 109 4.10 25.88 12.81
CA SER A 109 4.31 24.85 11.83
C SER A 109 2.89 24.43 11.49
N LEU A 110 2.46 24.76 10.28
CA LEU A 110 1.33 24.11 9.67
C LEU A 110 1.77 22.65 9.46
N SER A 111 1.85 21.91 10.56
CA SER A 111 1.79 20.46 10.54
C SER A 111 0.37 20.22 10.08
N MET A 112 0.21 20.06 8.77
CA MET A 112 -0.93 19.30 8.28
C MET A 112 -0.87 18.01 9.07
N THR A 113 -1.79 17.86 10.01
CA THR A 113 -1.91 16.70 10.88
C THR A 113 -2.32 15.53 10.01
N MET A 114 -1.37 15.01 9.23
CA MET A 114 -1.51 13.74 8.55
C MET A 114 -1.63 12.73 9.68
N GLY A 115 -2.79 12.10 9.82
CA GLY A 115 -3.01 11.09 10.86
C GLY A 115 -1.97 9.98 10.77
N ASN A 116 -1.84 9.23 11.86
CA ASN A 116 -0.78 8.25 12.00
C ASN A 116 -0.93 7.14 10.97
N LYS A 117 0.18 6.73 10.38
CA LYS A 117 0.23 5.63 9.43
C LYS A 117 0.86 4.42 10.08
N ARG A 118 0.12 3.30 10.17
CA ARG A 118 0.65 2.03 10.68
C ARG A 118 0.31 0.86 9.78
N ALA A 119 1.23 -0.07 9.63
CA ALA A 119 1.03 -1.25 8.80
C ALA A 119 1.50 -2.52 9.49
N VAL A 120 0.75 -3.60 9.28
CA VAL A 120 1.16 -4.97 9.55
C VAL A 120 1.23 -5.68 8.20
N ILE A 121 2.40 -6.22 7.88
CA ILE A 121 2.66 -6.98 6.65
C ILE A 121 3.07 -8.39 7.09
N CYS A 122 2.27 -9.38 6.76
CA CYS A 122 2.49 -10.77 7.14
C CYS A 122 2.67 -11.63 5.89
N GLY A 123 3.79 -12.33 5.81
CA GLY A 123 4.04 -13.33 4.77
C GLY A 123 4.40 -14.67 5.37
N VAL A 124 3.64 -15.71 5.01
CA VAL A 124 3.87 -17.08 5.49
C VAL A 124 4.27 -17.98 4.32
N THR A 125 5.51 -18.47 4.34
CA THR A 125 6.09 -19.34 3.30
C THR A 125 5.95 -20.83 3.62
N TYR A 126 5.73 -21.18 4.89
CA TYR A 126 5.63 -22.56 5.40
C TYR A 126 6.91 -23.39 5.25
N GLY A 127 8.06 -22.75 5.00
CA GLY A 127 9.39 -23.37 4.99
C GLY A 127 9.51 -24.61 4.09
N LYS A 128 10.11 -25.70 4.59
CA LYS A 128 10.29 -26.97 3.85
C LYS A 128 9.10 -27.93 3.95
N ARG A 129 7.92 -27.43 4.33
CA ARG A 129 6.72 -28.28 4.44
C ARG A 129 6.14 -28.58 3.06
N LYS A 130 5.20 -29.52 3.01
CA LYS A 130 4.48 -29.89 1.77
C LYS A 130 3.69 -28.72 1.15
N PHE A 131 3.45 -27.65 1.90
CA PHE A 131 2.62 -26.50 1.53
C PHE A 131 3.47 -25.23 1.31
N LYS A 132 4.73 -25.38 0.88
CA LYS A 132 5.63 -24.24 0.69
C LYS A 132 5.13 -23.29 -0.40
N LEU A 133 5.23 -21.98 -0.15
CA LEU A 133 5.03 -20.91 -1.15
C LEU A 133 6.36 -20.21 -1.44
N GLU A 134 6.63 -19.89 -2.70
CA GLU A 134 7.92 -19.29 -3.13
C GLU A 134 7.84 -17.77 -3.38
N GLY A 135 6.67 -17.23 -3.69
CA GLY A 135 6.46 -15.81 -4.00
C GLY A 135 6.31 -14.89 -2.77
N THR A 136 5.86 -15.42 -1.64
CA THR A 136 5.40 -14.64 -0.49
C THR A 136 6.40 -13.62 0.05
N ILE A 137 7.70 -13.96 0.10
CA ILE A 137 8.74 -13.01 0.56
C ILE A 137 8.92 -11.84 -0.41
N ASN A 138 8.82 -12.10 -1.72
CA ASN A 138 8.84 -11.05 -2.72
C ASN A 138 7.64 -10.12 -2.56
N ASP A 139 6.45 -10.68 -2.32
CA ASP A 139 5.23 -9.91 -2.18
C ASP A 139 5.25 -9.02 -0.92
N VAL A 140 5.74 -9.55 0.21
CA VAL A 140 6.01 -8.77 1.44
C VAL A 140 6.96 -7.61 1.17
N ASN A 141 8.05 -7.84 0.45
CA ASN A 141 9.02 -6.79 0.14
C ASN A 141 8.42 -5.73 -0.80
N ASN A 142 7.65 -6.14 -1.81
CA ASN A 142 6.96 -5.24 -2.72
C ASN A 142 5.94 -4.37 -1.98
N MET A 143 5.12 -4.96 -1.11
CA MET A 143 4.16 -4.22 -0.31
C MET A 143 4.87 -3.25 0.65
N LYS A 144 5.93 -3.70 1.33
CA LYS A 144 6.73 -2.84 2.21
C LYS A 144 7.30 -1.63 1.45
N ASN A 145 7.92 -1.85 0.30
CA ASN A 145 8.50 -0.79 -0.50
C ASN A 145 7.41 0.16 -1.04
N LEU A 146 6.26 -0.37 -1.47
CA LEU A 146 5.12 0.44 -1.89
C LEU A 146 4.64 1.38 -0.77
N LEU A 147 4.51 0.86 0.46
CA LEU A 147 4.09 1.67 1.60
C LEU A 147 5.10 2.75 1.97
N LEU A 148 6.40 2.44 1.91
CA LEU A 148 7.48 3.39 2.20
C LEU A 148 7.63 4.46 1.10
N ASP A 149 7.74 4.03 -0.15
CA ASP A 149 8.15 4.88 -1.26
C ASP A 149 6.99 5.68 -1.83
N ASN A 150 5.79 5.10 -1.90
CA ASN A 150 4.64 5.73 -2.54
C ASN A 150 3.68 6.32 -1.52
N PHE A 151 3.36 5.57 -0.45
CA PHE A 151 2.38 6.00 0.56
C PHE A 151 2.98 6.69 1.79
N LYS A 152 4.31 6.77 1.88
CA LYS A 152 5.07 7.47 2.92
C LYS A 152 4.73 7.01 4.34
N PHE A 153 4.54 5.70 4.54
CA PHE A 153 4.47 5.12 5.87
C PHE A 153 5.84 5.25 6.56
N PRO A 154 5.91 5.70 7.83
CA PRO A 154 7.16 5.70 8.57
C PRO A 154 7.67 4.26 8.77
N ILE A 155 8.97 4.02 8.54
CA ILE A 155 9.56 2.68 8.67
C ILE A 155 9.35 2.04 10.06
N GLY A 156 9.40 2.84 11.13
CA GLY A 156 9.15 2.37 12.50
C GLY A 156 7.70 2.03 12.80
N CYS A 157 6.78 2.38 11.89
CA CYS A 157 5.35 2.09 11.99
C CYS A 157 4.91 0.96 11.06
N ILE A 158 5.85 0.18 10.51
CA ILE A 158 5.56 -1.01 9.72
C ILE A 158 6.10 -2.22 10.47
N ARG A 159 5.20 -3.11 10.91
CA ARG A 159 5.56 -4.43 11.43
C ARG A 159 5.54 -5.44 10.29
N VAL A 160 6.65 -6.15 10.12
CA VAL A 160 6.79 -7.19 9.09
C VAL A 160 6.96 -8.53 9.79
N LEU A 161 6.04 -9.45 9.52
CA LEU A 161 6.09 -10.80 10.06
C LEU A 161 6.43 -11.79 8.94
N THR A 162 7.58 -12.45 9.04
CA THR A 162 8.02 -13.51 8.11
C THR A 162 8.90 -14.52 8.85
N GLU A 163 9.02 -15.73 8.32
CA GLU A 163 9.91 -16.77 8.88
C GLU A 163 11.40 -16.40 8.81
N GLU A 164 11.78 -15.40 8.00
CA GLU A 164 13.16 -14.89 7.88
C GLU A 164 13.54 -13.87 8.96
N GLN A 165 12.58 -13.45 9.81
CA GLN A 165 12.83 -12.49 10.87
C GLN A 165 13.76 -13.07 11.95
N LYS A 166 14.66 -12.23 12.46
CA LYS A 166 15.56 -12.59 13.56
C LYS A 166 14.87 -12.54 14.92
N ASP A 167 13.90 -11.63 15.08
CA ASP A 167 13.11 -11.51 16.31
C ASP A 167 12.01 -12.59 16.31
N PRO A 168 11.98 -13.49 17.30
CA PRO A 168 10.93 -14.51 17.41
C PRO A 168 9.51 -13.94 17.47
N ASN A 169 9.33 -12.70 17.95
CA ASN A 169 8.02 -12.04 18.01
C ASN A 169 7.53 -11.56 16.63
N LEU A 170 8.39 -11.57 15.62
CA LEU A 170 8.08 -11.24 14.24
C LEU A 170 8.00 -12.47 13.33
N ILE A 171 8.05 -13.68 13.89
CA ILE A 171 7.70 -14.90 13.16
C ILE A 171 6.16 -14.98 13.08
N PRO A 172 5.54 -15.34 11.93
CA PRO A 172 4.08 -15.30 11.75
C PRO A 172 3.38 -16.51 12.39
N THR A 173 3.51 -16.66 13.71
CA THR A 173 2.72 -17.59 14.53
C THR A 173 1.32 -17.04 14.76
N LYS A 174 0.35 -17.90 15.10
CA LYS A 174 -1.04 -17.46 15.40
C LYS A 174 -1.02 -16.32 16.41
N LYS A 175 -0.31 -16.51 17.52
CA LYS A 175 -0.16 -15.51 18.57
C LYS A 175 0.43 -14.19 18.06
N ASN A 176 1.56 -14.23 17.34
CA ASN A 176 2.25 -13.00 16.92
C ASN A 176 1.46 -12.20 15.88
N ILE A 177 0.70 -12.89 15.01
CA ILE A 177 -0.22 -12.25 14.08
C ILE A 177 -1.31 -11.51 14.87
N LEU A 178 -2.00 -12.19 15.78
CA LEU A 178 -3.06 -11.57 16.61
C LEU A 178 -2.52 -10.39 17.45
N ASP A 179 -1.34 -10.52 18.06
CA ASP A 179 -0.70 -9.45 18.82
C ASP A 179 -0.34 -8.24 17.92
N SER A 180 0.05 -8.50 16.67
CA SER A 180 0.36 -7.45 15.69
C SER A 180 -0.89 -6.75 15.17
N LEU A 181 -1.98 -7.49 14.97
CA LEU A 181 -3.29 -6.92 14.62
C LEU A 181 -3.83 -6.02 15.74
N ASN A 182 -3.72 -6.47 17.00
CA ASN A 182 -4.06 -5.63 18.16
C ASN A 182 -3.22 -4.34 18.19
N TRP A 183 -1.92 -4.45 17.93
CA TRP A 183 -1.06 -3.26 17.83
C TRP A 183 -1.44 -2.31 16.69
N LEU A 184 -1.92 -2.84 15.56
CA LEU A 184 -2.28 -2.04 14.39
C LEU A 184 -3.37 -1.02 14.73
N VAL A 185 -4.41 -1.46 15.45
CA VAL A 185 -5.55 -0.62 15.82
C VAL A 185 -5.41 0.11 17.16
N LYS A 186 -4.37 -0.24 17.94
CA LYS A 186 -4.16 0.31 19.29
C LYS A 186 -4.12 1.84 19.28
N ASP A 187 -4.93 2.47 20.12
CA ASP A 187 -4.98 3.93 20.31
C ASP A 187 -5.23 4.74 19.02
N CYS A 188 -5.86 4.14 18.01
CA CYS A 188 -6.18 4.83 16.75
C CYS A 188 -7.05 6.07 16.97
N GLN A 189 -6.76 7.12 16.20
CA GLN A 189 -7.41 8.43 16.21
C GLN A 189 -7.97 8.76 14.81
N SER A 190 -8.89 9.72 14.74
CA SER A 190 -9.38 10.23 13.46
C SER A 190 -8.21 10.63 12.55
N GLU A 191 -8.37 10.39 11.25
CA GLU A 191 -7.36 10.56 10.18
C GLU A 191 -6.24 9.51 10.13
N ASP A 192 -6.19 8.54 11.07
CA ASP A 192 -5.23 7.45 11.00
C ASP A 192 -5.47 6.55 9.78
N SER A 193 -4.37 6.12 9.15
CA SER A 193 -4.37 5.23 7.98
C SER A 193 -3.66 3.91 8.31
N LEU A 194 -4.44 2.85 8.36
CA LEU A 194 -4.01 1.52 8.75
C LEU A 194 -3.92 0.62 7.52
N VAL A 195 -2.90 -0.23 7.48
CA VAL A 195 -2.75 -1.27 6.45
C VAL A 195 -2.54 -2.63 7.10
N PHE A 196 -3.33 -3.61 6.68
CA PHE A 196 -3.06 -5.02 6.93
C PHE A 196 -2.81 -5.72 5.59
N TYR A 197 -1.63 -6.31 5.42
CA TYR A 197 -1.31 -7.13 4.27
C TYR A 197 -1.03 -8.56 4.72
N PHE A 198 -1.65 -9.52 4.06
CA PHE A 198 -1.38 -10.94 4.25
C PHE A 198 -1.09 -11.60 2.91
N SER A 199 -0.03 -12.41 2.86
CA SER A 199 0.25 -13.34 1.77
C SER A 199 0.59 -14.72 2.34
N GLY A 200 -0.13 -15.75 1.89
CA GLY A 200 -0.03 -17.09 2.44
C GLY A 200 -1.20 -17.99 2.02
N HIS A 201 -1.35 -19.12 2.69
CA HIS A 201 -2.52 -19.98 2.51
C HIS A 201 -3.74 -19.41 3.23
N GLY A 202 -4.86 -19.47 2.51
CA GLY A 202 -6.20 -19.34 3.06
C GLY A 202 -6.97 -20.64 2.86
N LEU A 203 -7.79 -21.00 3.84
CA LEU A 203 -8.59 -22.22 3.89
C LEU A 203 -9.97 -21.92 4.47
N GLN A 204 -10.92 -22.82 4.25
CA GLN A 204 -12.25 -22.77 4.85
C GLN A 204 -12.38 -23.80 6.00
N GLN A 205 -13.15 -23.47 7.02
CA GLN A 205 -13.60 -24.43 8.03
C GLN A 205 -15.09 -24.27 8.34
N PRO A 206 -15.79 -25.29 8.88
CA PRO A 206 -17.19 -25.13 9.27
C PRO A 206 -17.37 -23.97 10.23
N GLU A 207 -18.44 -23.18 10.01
CA GLU A 207 -18.79 -22.04 10.86
C GLU A 207 -18.81 -22.41 12.34
N ASP A 208 -18.15 -21.60 13.16
CA ASP A 208 -18.22 -21.74 14.63
C ASP A 208 -19.61 -21.35 15.16
N ARG A 209 -20.31 -20.40 14.51
CA ARG A 209 -21.60 -19.88 14.95
C ARG A 209 -22.67 -19.99 13.87
N LYS A 210 -23.50 -21.03 14.00
CA LYS A 210 -24.56 -21.32 13.03
C LYS A 210 -25.31 -20.10 12.48
N GLY A 211 -25.15 -19.86 11.17
CA GLY A 211 -25.82 -18.79 10.42
C GLY A 211 -25.10 -17.45 10.45
N ASP A 212 -23.83 -17.41 10.81
CA ASP A 212 -22.93 -16.27 10.59
C ASP A 212 -22.43 -16.22 9.15
N GLU A 213 -22.33 -17.35 8.46
CA GLU A 213 -21.92 -17.40 7.06
C GLU A 213 -23.04 -17.80 6.09
N ILE A 214 -22.97 -17.30 4.85
CA ILE A 214 -23.99 -17.60 3.82
C ILE A 214 -23.90 -19.05 3.35
N ASP A 215 -22.69 -19.58 3.24
CA ASP A 215 -22.39 -20.96 2.86
C ASP A 215 -22.09 -21.87 4.07
N GLY A 216 -21.99 -21.29 5.27
CA GLY A 216 -21.71 -21.97 6.53
C GLY A 216 -20.24 -22.34 6.72
N LEU A 217 -19.32 -21.63 6.07
CA LEU A 217 -17.88 -21.86 6.19
C LEU A 217 -17.16 -20.55 6.56
N ASP A 218 -16.45 -20.54 7.68
CA ASP A 218 -15.53 -19.45 8.04
C ASP A 218 -14.31 -19.47 7.11
N GLU A 219 -13.96 -18.30 6.59
CA GLU A 219 -12.69 -18.10 5.89
C GLU A 219 -11.56 -17.94 6.88
N THR A 220 -10.40 -18.52 6.56
CA THR A 220 -9.27 -18.52 7.47
C THR A 220 -7.96 -18.19 6.78
N ILE A 221 -7.07 -17.53 7.51
CA ILE A 221 -5.65 -17.43 7.16
C ILE A 221 -4.85 -18.46 7.97
N CYS A 222 -3.79 -18.99 7.37
CA CYS A 222 -2.96 -20.02 8.00
C CYS A 222 -1.64 -19.45 8.53
N PRO A 223 -1.47 -19.30 9.87
CA PRO A 223 -0.18 -19.00 10.49
C PRO A 223 0.87 -20.10 10.25
N VAL A 224 2.15 -19.84 10.51
CA VAL A 224 3.20 -20.86 10.34
C VAL A 224 3.02 -22.09 11.25
N ASP A 225 2.31 -21.95 12.36
CA ASP A 225 2.04 -23.00 13.34
C ASP A 225 0.59 -23.50 13.32
N PHE A 226 -0.15 -23.26 12.22
CA PHE A 226 -1.57 -23.61 12.10
C PHE A 226 -1.90 -25.09 12.36
N LEU A 227 -0.96 -26.00 12.05
CA LEU A 227 -1.13 -27.43 12.33
C LEU A 227 -1.21 -27.76 13.84
N ARG A 228 -0.70 -26.88 14.71
CA ARG A 228 -0.69 -27.05 16.16
C ARG A 228 -1.65 -26.09 16.87
N GLU A 229 -1.64 -24.82 16.49
CA GLU A 229 -2.42 -23.77 17.15
C GLU A 229 -3.75 -23.46 16.44
N GLY A 230 -4.01 -24.09 15.29
CA GLY A 230 -5.18 -23.80 14.46
C GLY A 230 -5.00 -22.60 13.55
N MET A 231 -5.99 -22.39 12.68
CA MET A 231 -6.06 -21.27 11.75
C MET A 231 -6.60 -20.02 12.45
N ILE A 232 -6.57 -18.86 11.79
CA ILE A 232 -7.22 -17.63 12.29
C ILE A 232 -8.43 -17.36 11.39
N THR A 233 -9.62 -17.26 11.98
CA THR A 233 -10.86 -16.98 11.24
C THR A 233 -11.01 -15.51 10.87
N ASP A 234 -11.79 -15.25 9.83
CA ASP A 234 -12.36 -13.94 9.49
C ASP A 234 -13.06 -13.27 10.67
N ASN A 235 -13.86 -14.01 11.43
CA ASN A 235 -14.48 -13.60 12.68
C ASN A 235 -13.45 -13.07 13.70
N GLU A 236 -12.33 -13.80 13.90
CA GLU A 236 -11.22 -13.36 14.75
C GLU A 236 -10.58 -12.07 14.22
N ILE A 237 -10.30 -11.99 12.91
CA ILE A 237 -9.71 -10.80 12.27
C ILE A 237 -10.64 -9.60 12.40
N ASN A 238 -11.92 -9.75 12.05
CA ASN A 238 -12.95 -8.72 12.09
C ASN A 238 -13.07 -8.12 13.50
N SER A 239 -13.15 -8.97 14.52
CA SER A 239 -13.26 -8.52 15.92
C SER A 239 -12.07 -7.67 16.37
N ILE A 240 -10.87 -7.92 15.85
CA ILE A 240 -9.65 -7.22 16.25
C ILE A 240 -9.45 -5.94 15.44
N ILE A 241 -9.64 -5.97 14.11
CA ILE A 241 -9.24 -4.84 13.25
C ILE A 241 -10.38 -4.12 12.54
N VAL A 242 -11.61 -4.65 12.53
CA VAL A 242 -12.76 -4.02 11.86
C VAL A 242 -13.69 -3.38 12.88
N GLN A 243 -14.22 -4.16 13.84
CA GLN A 243 -15.16 -3.64 14.85
C GLN A 243 -14.60 -2.43 15.62
N PRO A 244 -13.32 -2.39 16.04
CA PRO A 244 -12.81 -1.29 16.84
C PRO A 244 -12.54 0.02 16.06
N LEU A 245 -12.67 0.01 14.73
CA LEU A 245 -12.31 1.18 13.90
C LEU A 245 -13.24 2.36 14.17
N LYS A 246 -12.68 3.40 14.79
CA LYS A 246 -13.38 4.64 15.11
C LYS A 246 -13.60 5.51 13.89
N GLN A 247 -14.57 6.41 14.00
CA GLN A 247 -14.82 7.44 12.99
C GLN A 247 -13.54 8.18 12.58
N GLY A 248 -13.36 8.33 11.26
CA GLY A 248 -12.19 8.98 10.65
C GLY A 248 -10.96 8.08 10.50
N VAL A 249 -10.94 6.88 11.09
CA VAL A 249 -9.88 5.88 10.84
C VAL A 249 -10.17 5.14 9.54
N THR A 250 -9.15 4.93 8.71
CA THR A 250 -9.27 4.11 7.50
C THR A 250 -8.34 2.91 7.55
N LEU A 251 -8.90 1.70 7.46
CA LEU A 251 -8.18 0.44 7.28
C LEU A 251 -8.24 -0.02 5.82
N HIS A 252 -7.07 -0.30 5.25
CA HIS A 252 -6.94 -1.04 3.99
C HIS A 252 -6.37 -2.42 4.30
N ALA A 253 -7.16 -3.45 4.09
CA ALA A 253 -6.72 -4.82 4.13
C ALA A 253 -6.50 -5.35 2.72
N ILE A 254 -5.39 -6.04 2.51
CA ILE A 254 -5.04 -6.66 1.23
C ILE A 254 -4.67 -8.12 1.53
N ILE A 255 -5.49 -9.05 1.07
CA ILE A 255 -5.37 -10.47 1.37
C ILE A 255 -5.05 -11.23 0.08
N ASP A 256 -3.81 -11.69 -0.01
CA ASP A 256 -3.29 -12.50 -1.10
C ASP A 256 -3.26 -13.98 -0.67
N ALA A 257 -4.44 -14.59 -0.71
CA ALA A 257 -4.68 -15.97 -0.32
C ALA A 257 -5.88 -16.58 -1.08
N CYS A 258 -5.94 -17.90 -1.17
CA CYS A 258 -7.14 -18.62 -1.61
C CYS A 258 -8.30 -18.37 -0.64
N HIS A 259 -9.54 -18.42 -1.16
CA HIS A 259 -10.77 -18.24 -0.35
C HIS A 259 -10.75 -16.97 0.52
N SER A 260 -10.33 -15.84 -0.08
CA SER A 260 -10.10 -14.59 0.65
C SER A 260 -11.17 -13.52 0.47
N GLY A 261 -12.26 -13.81 -0.25
CA GLY A 261 -13.25 -12.81 -0.64
C GLY A 261 -14.06 -12.25 0.53
N THR A 262 -14.24 -13.04 1.59
CA THR A 262 -14.96 -12.65 2.80
C THR A 262 -14.10 -12.60 4.07
N THR A 263 -12.76 -12.65 3.99
CA THR A 263 -11.82 -12.72 5.15
C THR A 263 -11.95 -11.64 6.25
N LEU A 264 -12.81 -10.63 6.06
CA LEU A 264 -13.06 -9.54 7.01
C LEU A 264 -14.54 -9.34 7.32
N ASP A 265 -15.45 -10.20 6.85
CA ASP A 265 -16.91 -10.12 7.06
C ASP A 265 -17.51 -8.75 6.76
N LEU A 266 -17.01 -8.10 5.71
CA LEU A 266 -17.49 -6.78 5.33
C LEU A 266 -18.89 -6.88 4.71
N LEU A 267 -19.78 -5.97 5.10
CA LEU A 267 -21.19 -5.95 4.68
C LEU A 267 -21.41 -5.84 3.16
N TYR A 268 -20.44 -5.29 2.43
CA TYR A 268 -20.58 -5.00 1.01
C TYR A 268 -19.45 -5.63 0.23
N LEU A 269 -19.82 -6.50 -0.70
CA LEU A 269 -18.89 -7.16 -1.62
C LEU A 269 -19.04 -6.56 -3.01
N CYS A 270 -17.94 -6.12 -3.62
CA CYS A 270 -17.89 -5.70 -5.01
C CYS A 270 -17.18 -6.77 -5.84
N LYS A 271 -17.92 -7.44 -6.73
CA LYS A 271 -17.39 -8.53 -7.56
C LYS A 271 -17.58 -8.23 -9.03
N LYS A 272 -16.62 -8.66 -9.87
CA LYS A 272 -16.67 -8.48 -11.31
C LYS A 272 -17.42 -9.65 -11.96
N GLU A 273 -18.68 -9.43 -12.30
CA GLU A 273 -19.51 -10.42 -12.98
C GLU A 273 -19.68 -10.09 -14.46
N LYS A 274 -19.33 -11.02 -15.35
CA LYS A 274 -19.51 -10.88 -16.81
C LYS A 274 -18.95 -9.55 -17.35
N GLY A 275 -17.80 -9.12 -16.83
CA GLY A 275 -17.12 -7.89 -17.24
C GLY A 275 -17.58 -6.60 -16.55
N SER A 276 -18.60 -6.64 -15.69
CA SER A 276 -19.13 -5.48 -14.97
C SER A 276 -18.99 -5.64 -13.45
N TRP A 277 -18.62 -4.57 -12.75
CA TRP A 277 -18.57 -4.55 -11.29
C TRP A 277 -19.97 -4.46 -10.71
N LYS A 278 -20.30 -5.32 -9.76
CA LYS A 278 -21.58 -5.32 -9.05
C LYS A 278 -21.36 -5.37 -7.55
N TRP A 279 -22.10 -4.53 -6.86
CA TRP A 279 -22.21 -4.54 -5.41
C TRP A 279 -23.26 -5.56 -4.97
N LYS A 280 -22.94 -6.34 -3.94
CA LYS A 280 -23.83 -7.28 -3.27
C LYS A 280 -23.80 -7.02 -1.78
N ASP A 281 -24.95 -7.22 -1.14
CA ASP A 281 -25.05 -7.26 0.32
C ASP A 281 -24.54 -8.64 0.77
N ASN A 282 -23.59 -8.66 1.70
CA ASN A 282 -23.00 -9.87 2.29
C ASN A 282 -23.55 -10.14 3.69
N LYS A 283 -24.75 -9.63 4.03
CA LYS A 283 -25.36 -9.89 5.33
C LYS A 283 -25.82 -11.35 5.47
N PRO A 284 -25.48 -12.01 6.59
CA PRO A 284 -25.97 -13.35 6.87
C PRO A 284 -27.49 -13.32 7.12
N PRO A 285 -28.27 -14.23 6.51
CA PRO A 285 -29.73 -14.20 6.55
C PRO A 285 -30.36 -14.38 7.94
N HIS A 286 -29.59 -14.87 8.93
CA HIS A 286 -30.07 -15.13 10.29
C HIS A 286 -29.30 -14.41 11.40
N SER A 287 -28.47 -13.42 11.05
CA SER A 287 -27.77 -12.59 12.04
C SER A 287 -28.78 -11.74 12.84
N LYS A 288 -29.22 -12.27 13.99
CA LYS A 288 -29.93 -11.47 15.01
C LYS A 288 -29.05 -10.35 15.58
N GLU A 289 -27.74 -10.44 15.36
CA GLU A 289 -26.75 -9.45 15.74
C GLU A 289 -26.24 -8.72 14.50
N THR A 290 -26.99 -7.70 14.09
CA THR A 290 -26.56 -6.71 13.08
C THR A 290 -25.34 -5.89 13.52
N MET A 291 -24.75 -6.22 14.68
CA MET A 291 -23.76 -5.45 15.44
C MET A 291 -22.32 -5.98 15.31
N THR A 292 -22.10 -7.23 14.91
CA THR A 292 -20.74 -7.84 14.94
C THR A 292 -19.93 -7.58 13.67
N THR A 293 -20.54 -7.26 12.53
CA THR A 293 -19.81 -7.06 11.26
C THR A 293 -19.58 -5.59 10.90
N GLN A 294 -19.94 -4.67 11.80
CA GLN A 294 -19.87 -3.22 11.57
C GLN A 294 -18.66 -2.59 12.25
N THR A 295 -18.06 -1.61 11.57
CA THR A 295 -17.04 -0.74 12.18
C THR A 295 -17.69 0.20 13.19
N ASN A 296 -16.93 0.68 14.17
CA ASN A 296 -17.34 1.76 15.09
C ASN A 296 -17.25 3.16 14.44
N GLY A 297 -17.74 3.29 13.20
CA GLY A 297 -17.74 4.52 12.41
C GLY A 297 -16.54 4.72 11.47
N GLY A 298 -15.50 3.89 11.57
CA GLY A 298 -14.35 3.92 10.66
C GLY A 298 -14.64 3.29 9.29
N LEU A 299 -13.70 3.43 8.35
CA LEU A 299 -13.79 2.85 7.01
C LEU A 299 -12.86 1.64 6.90
N ALA A 300 -13.42 0.47 6.58
CA ALA A 300 -12.66 -0.74 6.24
C ALA A 300 -12.82 -1.06 4.75
N ILE A 301 -11.70 -1.29 4.07
CA ILE A 301 -11.66 -1.69 2.67
C ILE A 301 -10.83 -2.97 2.58
N CYS A 302 -11.39 -4.03 2.01
CA CYS A 302 -10.67 -5.27 1.70
C CYS A 302 -10.43 -5.39 0.19
N LEU A 303 -9.20 -5.74 -0.20
CA LEU A 303 -8.85 -6.19 -1.54
C LEU A 303 -8.36 -7.64 -1.46
N SER A 304 -9.11 -8.57 -2.04
CA SER A 304 -8.77 -9.99 -2.06
C SER A 304 -8.30 -10.46 -3.44
N ALA A 305 -7.39 -11.43 -3.47
CA ALA A 305 -6.85 -11.99 -4.70
C ALA A 305 -7.74 -13.09 -5.32
N CYS A 306 -8.70 -13.63 -4.57
CA CYS A 306 -9.54 -14.73 -5.04
C CYS A 306 -11.03 -14.53 -4.73
N GLU A 307 -11.87 -15.14 -5.57
CA GLU A 307 -13.28 -15.37 -5.26
C GLU A 307 -13.39 -16.65 -4.41
N ASP A 308 -14.34 -16.72 -3.48
CA ASP A 308 -14.49 -17.79 -2.45
C ASP A 308 -14.59 -19.24 -3.00
N GLY A 309 -14.64 -19.41 -4.32
CA GLY A 309 -14.65 -20.71 -5.01
C GLY A 309 -13.44 -21.00 -5.91
N GLN A 310 -12.35 -20.23 -5.85
CA GLN A 310 -11.16 -20.45 -6.66
C GLN A 310 -9.88 -20.64 -5.82
N MET A 311 -8.98 -21.48 -6.30
CA MET A 311 -7.61 -21.57 -5.80
C MET A 311 -6.79 -20.44 -6.42
N ALA A 312 -6.13 -19.64 -5.59
CA ALA A 312 -5.11 -18.70 -6.05
C ALA A 312 -3.94 -19.49 -6.68
N ALA A 313 -3.47 -19.04 -7.84
CA ALA A 313 -2.31 -19.62 -8.51
C ALA A 313 -1.03 -18.90 -8.03
N ASP A 314 0.05 -19.66 -7.82
CA ASP A 314 1.37 -19.13 -7.49
C ASP A 314 1.80 -18.03 -8.47
N THR A 315 2.18 -16.86 -7.95
CA THR A 315 2.83 -15.81 -8.74
C THR A 315 4.25 -16.28 -9.08
N ALA A 316 4.42 -16.90 -10.24
CA ALA A 316 5.74 -17.20 -10.77
C ALA A 316 6.49 -15.91 -11.13
N VAL A 317 7.74 -15.84 -10.67
CA VAL A 317 8.72 -14.73 -10.76
C VAL A 317 8.84 -14.13 -12.16
#